data_AF-A0A0J1QJV0-F1
#
_entry.id   AF-A0A0J1QJV0-F1
#
_cell.length_a   1.000
_cell.length_b   1.000
_cell.length_c   1.000
_cell.angle_alpha   90.00
_cell.angle_beta   90.00
_cell.angle_gamma   90.00
#
_symmetry.space_group_name_H-M   'P 1'
#
loop_
_entity.id
_entity.type
_entity.pdbx_description
1 polymer ?
#
loop_
_entity_poly.entity_id
_entity_poly.type
_entity_poly.pdbx_seq_one_letter_code
_entity_poly.pdbx_strand_id
1 'polypeptide(L)'
;MPFLARRNAVCIKQSPSLKTRWCSSALKIDVGRRALTNQRRFDGKKVLFITGERRAESSNRFNYLQLEPHTSSCKKRQVDAWRPVLEWSEEQVWEILAKHRVTAPVPYRLGWGRSSCLTCIYNSARIWATIKHYFPERIHAMANYENRFGVTISRKRINVLDLSQNISPI
;
A
#
# COMPACT_ATOMS: atom_id res chain seq x y z
N MET A 1 1.04 8.25 -25.02
CA MET A 1 2.05 9.10 -24.36
C MET A 1 2.58 8.36 -23.14
N PRO A 2 3.88 8.06 -23.04
CA PRO A 2 4.40 7.32 -21.89
C PRO A 2 4.49 8.27 -20.70
N PHE A 3 3.68 8.01 -19.67
CA PHE A 3 3.66 8.75 -18.41
C PHE A 3 4.88 8.31 -17.56
N LEU A 4 6.09 8.70 -17.99
CA LEU A 4 7.30 8.54 -17.19
C LEU A 4 7.30 9.59 -16.08
N ALA A 5 6.60 9.28 -14.98
CA ALA A 5 6.61 10.09 -13.78
C ALA A 5 8.04 10.12 -13.20
N ARG A 6 8.76 11.22 -13.45
CA ARG A 6 10.07 11.49 -12.83
C ARG A 6 9.93 11.48 -11.31
N ARG A 7 10.48 10.44 -10.67
CA ARG A 7 10.42 10.24 -9.21
C ARG A 7 11.47 11.08 -8.48
N ASN A 8 11.13 12.32 -8.15
CA ASN A 8 11.77 13.07 -7.06
C ASN A 8 10.81 13.26 -5.89
N ALA A 9 10.20 12.17 -5.44
CA ALA A 9 9.41 12.19 -4.21
C ALA A 9 10.34 11.88 -3.03
N VAL A 10 10.59 12.89 -2.19
CA VAL A 10 11.16 12.67 -0.85
C VAL A 10 10.16 11.80 -0.08
N CYS A 11 10.42 10.49 -0.05
CA CYS A 11 9.61 9.54 0.69
C CYS A 11 9.85 9.73 2.20
N ILE A 12 8.77 9.90 2.96
CA ILE A 12 8.82 9.77 4.41
C ILE A 12 9.17 8.30 4.71
N LYS A 13 10.43 8.04 5.04
CA LYS A 13 10.91 6.69 5.35
C LYS A 13 10.34 6.24 6.69
N GLN A 14 9.21 5.54 6.64
CA GLN A 14 8.61 4.85 7.77
C GLN A 14 9.08 3.39 7.87
N SER A 15 8.86 2.74 9.01
CA SER A 15 9.30 1.34 9.20
C SER A 15 8.56 0.42 8.22
N PRO A 16 9.24 -0.52 7.55
CA PRO A 16 8.57 -1.53 6.74
C PRO A 16 7.98 -2.66 7.60
N SER A 17 8.33 -2.77 8.89
CA SER A 17 7.96 -3.89 9.76
C SER A 17 6.45 -3.95 10.01
N LEU A 18 5.86 -5.16 9.88
CA LEU A 18 4.45 -5.40 10.18
C LEU A 18 4.11 -5.25 11.67
N LYS A 19 5.12 -5.32 12.55
CA LYS A 19 4.93 -5.08 14.00
C LYS A 19 4.58 -3.63 14.30
N THR A 20 5.14 -2.68 13.54
CA THR A 20 4.88 -1.24 13.69
C THR A 20 3.81 -0.75 12.73
N ARG A 21 3.57 -1.47 11.63
CA ARG A 21 2.49 -1.22 10.67
C ARG A 21 1.18 -1.85 11.09
N TRP A 22 0.64 -1.42 12.23
CA TRP A 22 -0.61 -1.95 12.79
C TRP A 22 -1.77 -1.97 11.78
N CYS A 23 -1.95 -0.90 10.99
CA CYS A 23 -3.01 -0.85 9.99
C CYS A 23 -2.84 -1.85 8.83
N SER A 24 -1.63 -2.37 8.58
CA SER A 24 -1.41 -3.43 7.60
C SER A 24 -1.60 -4.81 8.23
N SER A 25 -1.04 -5.06 9.40
CA SER A 25 -1.15 -6.36 10.09
C SER A 25 -2.57 -6.61 10.56
N ALA A 26 -3.06 -5.81 11.51
CA ALA A 26 -4.34 -6.04 12.16
C ALA A 26 -5.54 -5.78 11.25
N LEU A 27 -5.50 -4.71 10.44
CA LEU A 27 -6.68 -4.28 9.67
C LEU A 27 -6.74 -4.79 8.23
N LYS A 28 -5.68 -5.43 7.72
CA LYS A 28 -5.67 -5.98 6.34
C LYS A 28 -5.32 -7.46 6.32
N ILE A 29 -4.13 -7.81 6.80
CA ILE A 29 -3.62 -9.18 6.73
C ILE A 29 -4.45 -10.11 7.61
N ASP A 30 -4.69 -9.74 8.87
CA ASP A 30 -5.45 -10.58 9.79
C ASP A 30 -6.93 -10.69 9.41
N VAL A 31 -7.52 -9.62 8.87
CA VAL A 31 -8.89 -9.64 8.34
C VAL A 31 -8.99 -10.59 7.13
N GLY A 32 -8.03 -10.52 6.20
CA GLY A 32 -7.94 -11.45 5.06
C GLY A 32 -7.77 -12.90 5.53
N ARG A 33 -6.91 -13.13 6.53
CA ARG A 33 -6.77 -14.46 7.17
C ARG A 33 -8.10 -14.94 7.72
N ARG A 34 -8.82 -14.11 8.50
CA ARG A 34 -10.13 -14.47 9.06
C ARG A 34 -11.16 -14.82 7.98
N ALA A 35 -11.12 -14.15 6.83
CA ALA A 35 -11.99 -14.50 5.71
C ALA A 35 -11.72 -15.92 5.17
N LEU A 36 -10.47 -16.37 5.17
CA LEU A 36 -10.11 -17.75 4.79
C LEU A 36 -10.43 -18.76 5.89
N THR A 37 -10.27 -18.38 7.16
CA THR A 37 -10.35 -19.33 8.27
C THR A 37 -11.72 -19.47 8.91
N ASN A 38 -12.65 -18.52 8.69
CA ASN A 38 -13.93 -18.43 9.39
C ASN A 38 -15.15 -18.62 8.46
N GLN A 39 -14.98 -19.36 7.36
CA GLN A 39 -16.06 -19.61 6.40
C GLN A 39 -16.13 -21.11 6.07
N ARG A 40 -17.27 -21.74 6.37
CA ARG A 40 -17.47 -23.19 6.14
C ARG A 40 -17.29 -23.63 4.69
N ARG A 41 -17.47 -22.72 3.72
CA ARG A 41 -17.29 -23.02 2.28
C ARG A 41 -15.88 -23.48 1.89
N PHE A 42 -14.89 -23.23 2.75
CA PHE A 42 -13.50 -23.64 2.52
C PHE A 42 -13.11 -24.94 3.24
N ASP A 43 -13.99 -25.50 4.06
CA ASP A 43 -13.70 -26.73 4.81
C ASP A 43 -13.60 -27.94 3.86
N GLY A 44 -12.53 -28.72 4.01
CA GLY A 44 -12.23 -29.87 3.15
C GLY A 44 -11.90 -29.51 1.70
N LYS A 45 -11.71 -28.22 1.38
CA LYS A 45 -11.39 -27.76 0.02
C LYS A 45 -9.91 -27.42 -0.13
N LYS A 46 -9.46 -27.41 -1.38
CA LYS A 46 -8.20 -26.80 -1.82
C LYS A 46 -8.51 -25.39 -2.30
N VAL A 47 -7.88 -24.40 -1.69
CA VAL A 47 -8.14 -22.98 -1.93
C VAL A 47 -6.87 -22.34 -2.47
N LEU A 48 -6.98 -21.68 -3.62
CA LEU A 48 -5.90 -20.85 -4.17
C LEU A 48 -6.13 -19.39 -3.80
N PHE A 49 -5.27 -18.84 -2.96
CA PHE A 49 -5.30 -17.43 -2.57
C PHE A 49 -4.39 -16.62 -3.49
N ILE A 50 -5.01 -15.84 -4.38
CA ILE A 50 -4.29 -15.10 -5.43
C ILE A 50 -4.03 -13.66 -4.99
N THR A 51 -2.77 -13.22 -5.07
CA THR A 51 -2.38 -11.83 -4.76
C THR A 51 -1.56 -11.20 -5.88
N GLY A 52 -1.64 -9.87 -6.01
CA GLY A 52 -0.95 -9.10 -7.05
C GLY A 52 0.43 -8.58 -6.64
N GLU A 53 1.12 -9.24 -5.71
CA GLU A 53 2.41 -8.77 -5.20
C GLU A 53 3.53 -8.98 -6.22
N ARG A 54 4.38 -7.97 -6.41
CA ARG A 54 5.55 -8.03 -7.31
C ARG A 54 6.85 -7.83 -6.53
N ARG A 55 7.95 -8.45 -6.97
CA ARG A 55 9.29 -8.26 -6.38
C ARG A 55 9.78 -6.83 -6.53
N ALA A 56 9.49 -6.22 -7.68
CA ALA A 56 9.90 -4.85 -8.01
C ALA A 56 9.34 -3.76 -7.06
N GLU A 57 8.33 -4.07 -6.23
CA GLU A 57 7.70 -3.09 -5.34
C GLU A 57 8.54 -2.76 -4.09
N SER A 58 9.42 -3.65 -3.64
CA SER A 58 10.36 -3.37 -2.56
C SER A 58 11.43 -4.45 -2.42
N SER A 59 12.62 -4.10 -1.93
CA SER A 59 13.68 -5.06 -1.61
C SER A 59 13.23 -6.19 -0.67
N ASN A 60 12.33 -5.91 0.28
CA ASN A 60 11.80 -6.93 1.20
C ASN A 60 11.01 -8.05 0.51
N ARG A 61 10.63 -7.88 -0.76
CA ARG A 61 9.90 -8.89 -1.54
C ARG A 61 10.79 -9.72 -2.43
N PHE A 62 12.10 -9.47 -2.41
CA PHE A 62 13.07 -10.17 -3.25
C PHE A 62 13.05 -11.69 -3.07
N ASN A 63 12.67 -12.21 -1.90
CA ASN A 63 12.63 -13.65 -1.61
C ASN A 63 11.22 -14.28 -1.70
N TYR A 64 10.20 -13.56 -2.17
CA TYR A 64 8.84 -14.13 -2.24
C TYR A 64 8.80 -15.32 -3.20
N LEU A 65 8.02 -16.34 -2.89
CA LEU A 65 7.83 -17.45 -3.82
C LEU A 65 6.59 -17.20 -4.69
N GLN A 66 6.63 -17.66 -5.94
CA GLN A 66 5.49 -17.50 -6.83
C GLN A 66 4.30 -18.34 -6.34
N LEU A 67 4.57 -19.54 -5.81
CA LEU A 67 3.62 -20.44 -5.18
C LEU A 67 4.21 -20.93 -3.86
N GLU A 68 3.45 -20.83 -2.78
CA GLU A 68 3.83 -21.36 -1.47
C GLU A 68 2.59 -21.72 -0.63
N PRO A 69 2.69 -22.63 0.35
CA PRO A 69 1.61 -22.84 1.31
C PRO A 69 1.26 -21.54 2.05
N HIS A 70 -0.02 -21.17 2.05
CA HIS A 70 -0.44 -19.99 2.79
C HIS A 70 -0.47 -20.26 4.30
N THR A 71 -0.16 -19.26 5.12
CA THR A 71 -0.17 -19.35 6.60
C THR A 71 -1.49 -19.81 7.23
N SER A 72 -2.58 -19.82 6.45
CA SER A 72 -3.91 -20.26 6.88
C SER A 72 -4.22 -21.72 6.56
N SER A 73 -3.33 -22.40 5.84
CA SER A 73 -3.44 -23.82 5.50
C SER A 73 -3.36 -24.66 6.78
N CYS A 74 -4.24 -25.66 6.90
CA CYS A 74 -4.25 -26.60 8.03
C CYS A 74 -4.93 -27.92 7.64
N LYS A 75 -5.03 -28.89 8.57
CA LYS A 75 -5.67 -30.18 8.28
C LYS A 75 -7.12 -30.08 7.79
N LYS A 76 -7.84 -29.01 8.15
CA LYS A 76 -9.24 -28.79 7.74
C LYS A 76 -9.38 -28.09 6.38
N ARG A 77 -8.34 -27.44 5.88
CA ARG A 77 -8.35 -26.70 4.60
C ARG A 77 -6.94 -26.58 4.04
N GLN A 78 -6.76 -26.93 2.78
CA GLN A 78 -5.50 -26.66 2.10
C GLN A 78 -5.60 -25.29 1.46
N VAL A 79 -4.68 -24.38 1.81
CA VAL A 79 -4.60 -23.05 1.21
C VAL A 79 -3.21 -22.82 0.66
N ASP A 80 -3.13 -22.53 -0.63
CA ASP A 80 -1.89 -22.17 -1.32
C ASP A 80 -1.96 -20.71 -1.75
N ALA A 81 -0.87 -19.96 -1.59
CA ALA A 81 -0.74 -18.58 -2.02
C ALA A 81 -0.06 -18.52 -3.38
N TRP A 82 -0.67 -17.84 -4.35
CA TRP A 82 -0.13 -17.71 -5.70
C TRP A 82 -0.05 -16.24 -6.15
N ARG A 83 1.11 -15.87 -6.71
CA ARG A 83 1.46 -14.51 -7.13
C ARG A 83 1.70 -14.49 -8.64
N PRO A 84 0.65 -14.42 -9.48
CA PRO A 84 0.77 -14.59 -10.93
C PRO A 84 1.66 -13.55 -11.60
N VAL A 85 1.77 -12.36 -11.01
CA VAL A 85 2.51 -11.22 -11.56
C VAL A 85 3.84 -10.96 -10.84
N LEU A 86 4.36 -11.93 -10.07
CA LEU A 86 5.48 -11.71 -9.15
C LEU A 86 6.71 -11.07 -9.80
N GLU A 87 7.02 -11.49 -11.02
CA GLU A 87 8.19 -11.03 -11.79
C GLU A 87 7.87 -9.86 -12.74
N TRP A 88 6.64 -9.34 -12.73
CA TRP A 88 6.26 -8.28 -13.67
C TRP A 88 6.88 -6.93 -13.31
N SER A 89 7.34 -6.23 -14.34
CA SER A 89 7.72 -4.82 -14.25
C SER A 89 6.49 -3.92 -14.06
N GLU A 90 6.70 -2.64 -13.75
CA GLU A 90 5.59 -1.68 -13.64
C GLU A 90 4.97 -1.41 -15.03
N GLU A 91 5.79 -1.37 -16.06
CA GLU A 91 5.40 -1.18 -17.46
C GLU A 91 4.46 -2.29 -17.93
N GLN A 92 4.81 -3.56 -17.64
CA GLN A 92 3.96 -4.72 -17.96
C GLN A 92 2.58 -4.65 -17.29
N VAL A 93 2.51 -4.10 -16.07
CA VAL A 93 1.22 -3.86 -15.39
C VAL A 93 0.39 -2.81 -16.14
N TRP A 94 1.00 -1.71 -16.58
CA TRP A 94 0.29 -0.69 -17.35
C TRP A 94 -0.15 -1.21 -18.73
N GLU A 95 0.72 -1.97 -19.40
CA GLU A 95 0.44 -2.58 -20.70
C GLU A 95 -0.73 -3.56 -20.63
N ILE A 96 -0.78 -4.44 -19.60
CA ILE A 96 -1.90 -5.39 -19.48
C ILE A 96 -3.22 -4.67 -19.22
N LEU A 97 -3.19 -3.62 -18.40
CA LEU A 97 -4.40 -2.83 -18.09
C LEU A 97 -4.92 -2.16 -19.36
N ALA A 98 -4.02 -1.56 -20.15
CA ALA A 98 -4.36 -0.96 -21.43
C ALA A 98 -4.89 -1.99 -22.44
N LYS A 99 -4.21 -3.13 -22.59
CA LYS A 99 -4.60 -4.24 -23.48
C LYS A 99 -6.03 -4.70 -23.22
N HIS A 100 -6.41 -4.82 -21.95
CA HIS A 100 -7.74 -5.28 -21.54
C HIS A 100 -8.73 -4.15 -21.26
N ARG A 101 -8.38 -2.90 -21.58
CA ARG A 101 -9.20 -1.70 -21.34
C ARG A 101 -9.66 -1.57 -19.88
N VAL A 102 -8.84 -2.03 -18.95
CA VAL A 102 -9.07 -1.89 -17.51
C VAL A 102 -8.58 -0.52 -17.07
N THR A 103 -9.48 0.30 -16.52
CA THR A 103 -9.12 1.62 -16.02
C THR A 103 -8.38 1.51 -14.70
N ALA A 104 -7.13 1.99 -14.64
CA ALA A 104 -6.37 2.04 -13.41
C ALA A 104 -7.03 2.96 -12.37
N PRO A 105 -6.89 2.67 -11.06
CA PRO A 105 -7.39 3.53 -10.00
C PRO A 105 -6.90 4.97 -10.14
N VAL A 106 -7.79 5.93 -9.86
CA VAL A 106 -7.52 7.38 -9.99
C VAL A 106 -6.19 7.81 -9.35
N PRO A 107 -5.83 7.39 -8.11
CA PRO A 107 -4.58 7.81 -7.49
C PRO A 107 -3.34 7.52 -8.34
N TYR A 108 -3.26 6.35 -8.96
CA TYR A 108 -2.11 5.98 -9.80
C TYR A 108 -2.06 6.79 -11.10
N ARG A 109 -3.21 7.12 -11.67
CA ARG A 109 -3.30 8.02 -12.85
C ARG A 109 -2.88 9.45 -12.52
N LEU A 110 -3.08 9.86 -11.27
CA LEU A 110 -2.58 11.14 -10.73
C LEU A 110 -1.13 11.02 -10.20
N GLY A 111 -0.41 9.93 -10.44
CA GLY A 111 1.00 9.82 -10.02
C GLY A 111 1.22 9.55 -8.52
N TRP A 112 0.21 9.11 -7.78
CA TRP A 112 0.42 8.58 -6.42
C TRP A 112 1.22 7.28 -6.50
N GLY A 113 2.28 7.16 -5.70
CA GLY A 113 3.04 5.91 -5.60
C GLY A 113 2.33 4.78 -4.85
N ARG A 114 1.20 5.09 -4.19
CA ARG A 114 0.40 4.11 -3.44
C ARG A 114 -1.04 4.56 -3.27
N SER A 115 -1.99 3.65 -3.41
CA SER A 115 -3.40 3.88 -3.06
C SER A 115 -3.70 3.33 -1.67
N SER A 116 -3.44 4.12 -0.63
CA SER A 116 -3.72 3.78 0.78
C SER A 116 -4.83 4.69 1.33
N CYS A 117 -5.01 4.73 2.66
CA CYS A 117 -5.88 5.73 3.29
C CYS A 117 -5.47 7.15 2.87
N LEU A 118 -6.43 8.07 2.80
CA LEU A 118 -6.20 9.46 2.37
C LEU A 118 -5.00 10.10 3.07
N THR A 119 -4.98 10.13 4.40
CA THR A 119 -3.88 10.68 5.23
C THR A 119 -2.89 9.61 5.69
N CYS A 120 -2.54 8.66 4.82
CA CYS A 120 -1.61 7.59 5.18
C CYS A 120 -0.26 8.15 5.68
N ILE A 121 0.23 7.61 6.80
CA ILE A 121 1.53 8.00 7.40
C ILE A 121 2.75 7.76 6.49
N TYR A 122 2.57 7.02 5.41
CA TYR A 122 3.58 6.72 4.39
C TYR A 122 3.45 7.60 3.14
N ASN A 123 2.54 8.56 3.13
CA ASN A 123 2.41 9.50 2.02
C ASN A 123 3.71 10.28 1.83
N SER A 124 4.06 10.55 0.58
CA SER A 124 5.19 11.43 0.29
C SER A 124 4.82 12.88 0.61
N ALA A 125 5.83 13.73 0.72
CA ALA A 125 5.67 15.17 0.91
C ALA A 125 4.73 15.81 -0.16
N ARG A 126 4.86 15.37 -1.42
CA ARG A 126 3.98 15.81 -2.52
C ARG A 126 2.52 15.38 -2.35
N ILE A 127 2.27 14.19 -1.80
CA ILE A 127 0.90 13.77 -1.48
C ILE A 127 0.35 14.58 -0.31
N TRP A 128 1.15 14.89 0.70
CA TRP A 128 0.74 15.81 1.78
C TRP A 128 0.40 17.21 1.25
N ALA A 129 1.17 17.75 0.29
CA ALA A 129 0.83 19.01 -0.38
C ALA A 129 -0.48 18.94 -1.17
N THR A 130 -0.72 17.83 -1.86
CA THR A 130 -1.98 17.56 -2.56
C THR A 130 -3.16 17.52 -1.59
N ILE A 131 -3.00 16.84 -0.45
CA ILE A 131 -4.03 16.79 0.60
C ILE A 131 -4.24 18.17 1.22
N LYS A 132 -3.19 18.95 1.49
CA LYS A 132 -3.30 20.31 2.01
C LYS A 132 -4.12 21.22 1.08
N HIS A 133 -3.93 21.07 -0.23
CA HIS A 133 -4.63 21.88 -1.23
C HIS A 133 -6.11 21.50 -1.37
N TYR A 134 -6.41 20.21 -1.53
CA TYR A 134 -7.78 19.75 -1.85
C TYR A 134 -8.61 19.32 -0.63
N PHE A 135 -7.96 18.96 0.49
CA PHE A 135 -8.60 18.45 1.71
C PHE A 135 -7.97 19.10 2.97
N PRO A 136 -7.97 20.44 3.06
CA PRO A 136 -7.29 21.17 4.13
C PRO A 136 -7.72 20.70 5.53
N GLU A 137 -9.01 20.42 5.73
CA GLU A 137 -9.54 19.95 7.01
C GLU A 137 -8.90 18.62 7.47
N ARG A 138 -8.53 17.75 6.52
CA ARG A 138 -7.87 16.47 6.83
C ARG A 138 -6.44 16.66 7.30
N ILE A 139 -5.67 17.57 6.67
CA ILE A 139 -4.29 17.82 7.11
C ILE A 139 -4.25 18.54 8.45
N HIS A 140 -5.17 19.48 8.70
CA HIS A 140 -5.26 20.16 10.00
C HIS A 140 -5.65 19.19 11.12
N ALA A 141 -6.57 18.25 10.87
CA ALA A 141 -6.87 17.20 11.83
C ALA A 141 -5.63 16.37 12.19
N MET A 142 -4.79 16.03 11.20
CA MET A 142 -3.55 15.30 11.44
C MET A 142 -2.53 16.15 12.23
N ALA A 143 -2.35 17.41 11.89
CA ALA A 143 -1.47 18.33 12.62
C ALA A 143 -1.91 18.52 14.07
N ASN A 144 -3.22 18.59 14.32
CA ASN A 144 -3.79 18.65 15.66
C ASN A 144 -3.48 17.39 16.48
N TYR A 145 -3.52 16.20 15.88
CA TYR A 145 -3.08 14.98 16.55
C TYR A 145 -1.58 15.02 16.87
N GLU A 146 -0.73 15.46 15.94
CA GLU A 146 0.71 15.57 16.19
C GLU A 146 1.01 16.52 17.36
N ASN A 147 0.33 17.68 17.40
CA ASN A 147 0.47 18.66 18.49
C ASN A 147 -0.01 18.09 19.83
N ARG A 148 -1.19 17.45 19.86
CA ARG A 148 -1.77 16.87 21.08
C ARG A 148 -0.93 15.74 21.66
N PHE A 149 -0.33 14.92 20.81
CA PHE A 149 0.49 13.79 21.25
C PHE A 149 1.96 14.17 21.47
N GLY A 150 2.38 15.36 21.05
CA GLY A 150 3.78 15.81 21.14
C GLY A 150 4.74 15.01 20.25
N VAL A 151 4.22 14.31 19.23
CA VAL A 151 5.00 13.48 18.32
C VAL A 151 4.49 13.63 16.89
N THR A 152 5.39 13.54 15.91
CA THR A 152 5.03 13.64 14.49
C THR A 152 5.09 12.28 13.80
N ILE A 153 4.33 12.15 12.71
CA ILE A 153 4.45 11.06 11.75
C ILE A 153 5.86 11.03 11.19
N SER A 154 6.41 12.18 10.80
CA SER A 154 7.78 12.24 10.28
C SER A 154 8.80 11.80 11.33
N ARG A 155 9.70 10.88 10.98
CA ARG A 155 10.83 10.53 11.86
C ARG A 155 11.80 11.68 12.09
N LYS A 156 11.77 12.68 11.21
CA LYS A 156 12.57 13.91 11.34
C LYS A 156 11.93 14.95 12.27
N ARG A 157 10.82 14.61 12.95
CA ARG A 157 10.07 15.54 13.82
C ARG A 157 9.54 16.78 13.09
N ILE A 158 9.10 16.59 11.84
CA ILE A 158 8.52 17.63 10.99
C ILE A 158 7.00 17.43 10.97
N ASN A 159 6.24 18.49 11.27
CA ASN A 159 4.78 18.45 11.25
C ASN A 159 4.27 18.21 9.82
N VAL A 160 3.10 17.55 9.66
CA VAL A 160 2.49 17.32 8.35
C VAL A 160 2.23 18.60 7.54
N LEU A 161 1.94 19.73 8.21
CA LEU A 161 1.81 21.03 7.54
C LEU A 161 3.13 21.48 6.92
N ASP A 162 4.25 21.21 7.61
CA ASP A 162 5.59 21.61 7.22
C ASP A 162 6.19 20.66 6.18
N LEU A 163 5.81 19.38 6.22
CA LEU A 163 6.17 18.38 5.21
C LEU A 163 5.70 18.78 3.80
N SER A 164 4.67 19.61 3.70
CA SER A 164 4.11 20.09 2.44
C SER A 164 4.53 21.51 2.06
N GLN A 165 5.34 22.18 2.90
CA GLN A 165 5.79 23.53 2.62
C GLN A 165 6.65 23.57 1.36
N ASN A 166 6.40 24.56 0.50
CA ASN A 166 7.13 24.81 -0.74
C ASN A 166 7.11 23.64 -1.75
N ILE A 167 6.17 22.70 -1.63
CA ILE A 167 5.98 21.61 -2.58
C ILE A 167 4.66 21.80 -3.30
N SER A 168 4.68 21.83 -4.63
CA SER A 168 3.46 21.93 -5.42
C SER A 168 2.63 20.65 -5.31
N PRO A 169 1.29 20.74 -5.21
CA PRO A 169 0.41 19.59 -5.30
C PRO A 169 0.57 18.90 -6.67
N ILE A 170 0.08 17.67 -6.78
CA ILE A 170 -0.06 17.00 -8.08
C ILE A 170 -1.10 17.75 -8.92
#